data_AF-A0A259HFW3-F1
#
_entry.id   AF-A0A259HFW3-F1
#
_cell.length_a   1.000
_cell.length_b   1.000
_cell.length_c   1.000
_cell.angle_alpha   90.00
_cell.angle_beta   90.00
_cell.angle_gamma   90.00
#
_symmetry.space_group_name_H-M   'P 1'
#
loop_
_entity.id
_entity.type
_entity.pdbx_description
1 polymer ?
#
loop_
_entity_poly.entity_id
_entity_poly.type
_entity_poly.pdbx_seq_one_letter_code
_entity_poly.pdbx_strand_id
1 'polypeptide(L)'
;MNTNTELQALEKMSLADLIAHINHLIAHDFSKLVYLLYAVDVPEKKLKQLLAENPGENAGKIIAQLMLERQEQKRLSREQFRQNPEDIPEDERW
;
A
#
# COMPACT_ATOMS: atom_id res chain seq x y z
N MET A 1 2.27 6.60 18.05
CA MET A 1 1.52 5.42 17.56
C MET A 1 2.48 4.56 16.75
N ASN A 2 2.50 3.25 16.96
CA ASN A 2 3.35 2.33 16.18
C ASN A 2 2.71 2.11 14.82
N THR A 3 3.44 2.48 13.79
CA THR A 3 2.95 2.59 12.40
C THR A 3 2.72 1.21 11.82
N ASN A 4 3.56 0.25 12.21
CA ASN A 4 3.39 -1.17 11.91
C ASN A 4 2.04 -1.73 12.42
N THR A 5 1.59 -1.30 13.60
CA THR A 5 0.30 -1.74 14.17
C THR A 5 -0.88 -1.16 13.40
N GLU A 6 -0.79 0.08 12.94
CA GLU A 6 -1.82 0.70 12.09
C GLU A 6 -1.90 0.01 10.73
N LEU A 7 -0.76 -0.31 10.10
CA LEU A 7 -0.74 -1.04 8.83
C LEU A 7 -1.38 -2.43 8.94
N GLN A 8 -1.08 -3.17 10.01
CA GLN A 8 -1.70 -4.46 10.28
C GLN A 8 -3.22 -4.37 10.51
N ALA A 9 -3.70 -3.26 11.06
CA ALA A 9 -5.12 -3.02 11.22
C ALA A 9 -5.78 -2.74 9.86
N LEU A 10 -5.15 -1.93 9.00
CA LEU A 10 -5.63 -1.63 7.65
C LEU A 10 -5.69 -2.89 6.77
N GLU A 11 -4.71 -3.81 6.90
CA GLU A 11 -4.69 -5.10 6.18
C GLU A 11 -5.90 -6.00 6.49
N LYS A 12 -6.46 -5.85 7.69
CA LYS A 12 -7.59 -6.67 8.14
C LYS A 12 -8.95 -6.04 7.85
N MET A 13 -8.98 -4.79 7.39
CA MET A 13 -10.22 -4.09 7.06
C MET A 13 -10.81 -4.64 5.77
N SER A 14 -12.15 -4.62 5.68
CA SER A 14 -12.81 -4.82 4.40
C SER A 14 -12.48 -3.66 3.45
N LEU A 15 -12.61 -3.89 2.13
CA LEU A 15 -12.41 -2.82 1.15
C LEU A 15 -13.33 -1.62 1.43
N ALA A 16 -14.59 -1.87 1.81
CA ALA A 16 -15.54 -0.79 2.11
C ALA A 16 -15.12 0.04 3.32
N ASP A 17 -14.64 -0.61 4.39
CA ASP A 17 -14.16 0.08 5.59
C ASP A 17 -12.87 0.86 5.32
N LEU A 18 -11.96 0.29 4.54
CA LEU A 18 -10.72 0.96 4.12
C LEU A 18 -11.03 2.22 3.30
N ILE A 19 -11.99 2.14 2.38
CA ILE A 19 -12.46 3.29 1.60
C ILE A 19 -13.05 4.37 2.49
N ALA A 20 -13.91 3.99 3.44
CA ALA A 20 -14.50 4.94 4.38
C ALA A 20 -13.43 5.60 5.25
N HIS A 21 -12.46 4.83 5.74
CA HIS A 21 -11.35 5.32 6.54
C HIS A 21 -10.48 6.30 5.76
N ILE A 22 -10.12 5.98 4.51
CA ILE A 22 -9.33 6.87 3.67
C ILE A 22 -10.12 8.14 3.34
N ASN A 23 -11.40 8.04 3.01
CA ASN A 23 -12.23 9.23 2.76
C ASN A 23 -12.30 10.14 3.99
N HIS A 24 -12.37 9.56 5.19
CA HIS A 24 -12.27 10.32 6.43
C HIS A 24 -10.92 11.03 6.55
N LEU A 25 -9.80 10.35 6.26
CA LEU A 25 -8.48 10.97 6.28
C LEU A 25 -8.33 12.07 5.21
N ILE A 26 -8.87 11.89 4.01
CA ILE A 26 -8.87 12.94 2.96
C ILE A 26 -9.56 14.21 3.48
N ALA A 27 -10.70 14.06 4.15
CA ALA A 27 -11.51 15.19 4.62
C ALA A 27 -10.98 15.83 5.91
N HIS A 28 -10.37 15.05 6.81
CA HIS A 28 -10.07 15.49 8.17
C HIS A 28 -8.58 15.45 8.54
N ASP A 29 -7.76 14.61 7.89
CA ASP A 29 -6.34 14.45 8.22
C ASP A 29 -5.51 13.96 7.02
N PHE A 30 -5.32 14.84 6.04
CA PHE A 30 -4.56 14.52 4.83
C PHE A 30 -3.08 14.22 5.14
N SER A 31 -2.52 14.81 6.20
CA SER A 31 -1.14 14.55 6.60
C SER A 31 -0.95 13.09 7.03
N LYS A 32 -1.90 12.56 7.83
CA LYS A 32 -1.91 11.14 8.20
C LYS A 32 -2.09 10.23 6.99
N LEU A 33 -2.92 10.62 6.02
CA LEU A 33 -3.06 9.86 4.77
C LEU A 33 -1.73 9.75 4.01
N VAL A 34 -1.04 10.87 3.78
CA VAL A 34 0.26 10.88 3.08
C VAL A 34 1.28 10.02 3.81
N TYR A 35 1.30 10.10 5.13
CA TYR A 35 2.17 9.28 5.96
C TYR A 35 1.91 7.77 5.79
N LEU A 36 0.64 7.35 5.83
CA LEU A 36 0.26 5.94 5.63
C LEU A 36 0.62 5.44 4.23
N LEU A 37 0.41 6.27 3.21
CA LEU A 37 0.76 5.96 1.82
C LEU A 37 2.25 5.72 1.64
N TYR A 38 3.08 6.57 2.24
CA TYR A 38 4.53 6.39 2.22
C TYR A 38 4.94 5.07 2.89
N ALA A 39 4.30 4.73 4.02
CA ALA A 39 4.59 3.49 4.75
C ALA A 39 4.24 2.21 3.97
N VAL A 40 3.32 2.27 3.01
CA VAL A 40 2.97 1.14 2.12
C VAL A 40 3.66 1.18 0.75
N ASP A 41 4.68 2.01 0.58
CA ASP A 41 5.42 2.20 -0.69
C ASP A 41 4.58 2.75 -1.85
N VAL A 42 3.61 3.63 -1.53
CA VAL A 42 2.91 4.43 -2.53
C VAL A 42 3.61 5.78 -2.69
N PRO A 43 4.24 6.05 -3.84
CA PRO A 43 4.90 7.33 -4.07
C PRO A 43 3.88 8.44 -4.32
N GLU A 44 4.10 9.61 -3.71
CA GLU A 44 3.22 10.79 -3.80
C GLU A 44 2.94 11.22 -5.25
N LYS A 45 3.93 11.11 -6.14
CA LYS A 45 3.77 11.43 -7.56
C LYS A 45 2.70 10.56 -8.22
N LYS A 46 2.68 9.25 -7.94
CA LYS A 46 1.70 8.31 -8.50
C LYS A 46 0.31 8.58 -7.95
N LEU A 47 0.21 8.93 -6.66
CA LEU A 47 -1.05 9.37 -6.05
C LEU A 47 -1.62 10.61 -6.74
N LYS A 48 -0.81 11.67 -6.86
CA LYS A 48 -1.22 12.93 -7.50
C LYS A 48 -1.68 12.70 -8.94
N GLN A 49 -0.96 11.87 -9.68
CA GLN A 49 -1.31 11.51 -11.04
C GLN A 49 -2.66 10.78 -11.10
N LEU A 50 -2.86 9.73 -10.29
CA LEU A 50 -4.11 8.96 -10.27
C LEU A 50 -5.32 9.82 -9.90
N LEU A 51 -5.17 10.76 -8.96
CA LEU A 51 -6.24 11.68 -8.58
C LEU A 51 -6.54 12.68 -9.70
N ALA A 52 -5.52 13.19 -10.40
CA ALA A 52 -5.70 14.10 -11.52
C ALA A 52 -6.34 13.42 -12.75
N GLU A 53 -6.04 12.14 -12.98
CA GLU A 53 -6.59 11.33 -14.06
C GLU A 53 -8.06 10.93 -13.82
N ASN A 54 -8.52 10.94 -12.56
CA ASN A 54 -9.87 10.49 -12.18
C ASN A 54 -10.64 11.56 -11.35
N PRO A 55 -10.90 12.76 -11.89
CA PRO A 55 -11.46 13.88 -11.14
C PRO A 55 -12.91 13.69 -10.65
N GLY A 56 -13.62 12.67 -11.15
CA GLY A 56 -15.00 12.34 -10.74
C GLY A 56 -15.15 11.05 -9.94
N GLU A 57 -14.05 10.33 -9.69
CA GLU A 57 -14.10 9.07 -8.96
C GLU A 57 -13.76 9.29 -7.48
N ASN A 58 -14.26 8.38 -6.63
CA ASN A 58 -13.99 8.43 -5.20
C ASN A 58 -12.48 8.22 -4.96
N ALA A 59 -11.79 9.30 -4.57
CA ALA A 59 -10.36 9.26 -4.25
C ALA A 59 -10.01 8.18 -3.22
N GLY A 60 -10.84 8.00 -2.18
CA GLY A 60 -10.66 6.94 -1.19
C GLY A 60 -10.72 5.54 -1.78
N LYS A 61 -11.57 5.30 -2.78
CA LYS A 61 -11.63 4.03 -3.53
C LYS A 61 -10.35 3.76 -4.30
N ILE A 62 -9.87 4.74 -5.06
CA ILE A 62 -8.63 4.62 -5.84
C ILE A 62 -7.45 4.30 -4.91
N ILE A 63 -7.35 5.02 -3.79
CA ILE A 63 -6.28 4.82 -2.84
C ILE A 63 -6.37 3.47 -2.14
N ALA A 64 -7.56 3.06 -1.69
CA ALA A 64 -7.76 1.76 -1.04
C ALA A 64 -7.32 0.61 -1.94
N GLN A 65 -7.70 0.66 -3.22
CA GLN A 65 -7.31 -0.35 -4.21
C GLN A 65 -5.79 -0.37 -4.41
N LEU A 66 -5.16 0.80 -4.52
CA LEU A 66 -3.71 0.90 -4.67
C LEU A 66 -2.96 0.34 -3.45
N MET A 67 -3.46 0.58 -2.24
CA MET A 67 -2.87 0.05 -1.01
C MET A 67 -2.92 -1.48 -0.98
N LEU A 68 -4.07 -2.07 -1.34
CA LEU A 68 -4.23 -3.53 -1.41
C LEU A 68 -3.33 -4.15 -2.49
N GLU A 69 -3.24 -3.52 -3.66
CA GLU A 69 -2.35 -3.97 -4.74
C GLU A 69 -0.88 -4.01 -4.28
N ARG A 70 -0.43 -2.99 -3.56
CA ARG A 70 0.94 -2.94 -3.01
C ARG A 70 1.18 -4.03 -1.98
N GLN A 71 0.21 -4.31 -1.12
CA GLN A 71 0.33 -5.38 -0.12
C GLN A 71 0.44 -6.76 -0.79
N GLU A 72 -0.34 -6.98 -1.83
CA GLU A 72 -0.29 -8.21 -2.62
C GLU A 72 1.03 -8.35 -3.38
N GLN A 73 1.52 -7.28 -4.03
CA GLN A 73 2.84 -7.27 -4.67
C GLN A 73 3.96 -7.61 -3.67
N LYS A 74 3.91 -7.07 -2.44
CA LYS A 74 4.85 -7.41 -1.38
C LYS A 74 4.74 -8.87 -0.96
N ARG A 75 3.53 -9.42 -0.87
CA ARG A 75 3.30 -10.84 -0.54
C ARG A 75 3.90 -11.75 -1.61
N LEU A 76 3.60 -11.49 -2.88
CA LEU A 76 4.13 -12.23 -4.02
C LEU A 76 5.66 -12.13 -4.12
N SER A 77 6.22 -10.93 -3.92
CA SER A 77 7.67 -10.75 -3.89
C SER A 77 8.32 -11.57 -2.77
N ARG A 78 7.77 -11.55 -1.56
CA ARG A 78 8.25 -12.39 -0.44
C ARG A 78 8.15 -13.88 -0.73
N GLU A 79 7.14 -14.32 -1.48
CA GLU A 79 6.97 -15.72 -1.90
C GLU A 79 7.97 -16.12 -2.98
N GLN A 80 8.22 -15.26 -3.97
CA GLN A 80 9.22 -15.47 -5.01
C GLN A 80 10.64 -15.53 -4.43
N PHE A 81 11.00 -14.61 -3.53
CA PHE A 81 12.30 -14.63 -2.84
C PHE A 81 12.40 -15.65 -1.71
N ARG A 82 11.31 -16.36 -1.37
CA ARG A 82 11.33 -17.54 -0.49
C ARG A 82 11.69 -18.83 -1.22
N GLN A 83 11.82 -18.81 -2.55
CA GLN A 83 12.29 -19.97 -3.30
C GLN A 83 13.78 -20.19 -3.00
N ASN A 84 14.01 -21.25 -2.21
CA ASN A 84 15.23 -22.01 -1.92
C ASN A 84 16.60 -21.28 -1.88
N PRO A 85 17.23 -21.22 -0.68
CA PRO A 85 18.69 -21.02 -0.57
C PRO A 85 19.53 -22.08 -1.30
N GLU A 86 18.92 -23.19 -1.75
CA GLU A 86 19.58 -24.27 -2.49
C GLU A 86 19.63 -24.06 -4.01
N ASP A 87 18.94 -23.05 -4.56
CA ASP A 87 18.97 -22.72 -6.00
C ASP A 87 19.97 -21.60 -6.35
N ILE A 88 20.84 -21.22 -5.41
CA ILE A 88 21.95 -20.30 -5.68
C ILE A 88 23.09 -21.15 -6.28
N PRO A 89 23.41 -21.03 -7.58
CA PRO A 89 24.62 -21.65 -8.12
C PRO A 89 25.83 -21.15 -7.34
N GLU A 90 26.68 -22.07 -6.93
CA GLU A 90 27.81 -21.82 -6.01
C GLU A 90 28.80 -20.75 -6.52
N ASP A 91 28.77 -20.44 -7.82
CA ASP A 91 29.59 -19.43 -8.50
C ASP A 91 29.28 -17.97 -8.16
N GLU A 92 28.16 -17.65 -7.49
CA GLU A 92 27.79 -16.26 -7.16
C GLU A 92 27.97 -15.90 -5.67
N ARG A 93 28.59 -16.77 -4.86
CA ARG A 93 28.99 -16.43 -3.49
C ARG A 93 30.29 -15.62 -3.52
N TRP A 94 30.20 -14.29 -3.59
CA TRP A 94 31.31 -13.35 -3.37
C TRP A 94 31.35 -12.83 -1.94
#